data_AF-A0A554JB30-F1
#
_entry.id   AF-A0A554JB30-F1
#
_cell.length_a   1.000
_cell.length_b   1.000
_cell.length_c   1.000
_cell.angle_alpha   90.00
_cell.angle_beta   90.00
_cell.angle_gamma   90.00
#
_symmetry.space_group_name_H-M   'P 1'
#
loop_
_entity.id
_entity.type
_entity.pdbx_description
1 polymer ?
#
loop_
_entity_poly.entity_id
_entity_poly.type
_entity_poly.pdbx_seq_one_letter_code
_entity_poly.pdbx_strand_id
1 'polypeptide(L)'
;MKDLLRKLNVFTVLIAILTFTLGWQLGRRDIVLQWASYHPTVNIKNKQPPKEIEVDFKLFWDTWDLVSRKYLDKAQVDPQKLFFGSIQGMVAALGDPYTVFLPPDQQKSSKE
;
A
#
# COMPACT_ATOMS: atom_id res chain seq x y z
N MET A 1 -7.77 -23.42 -43.00
CA MET A 1 -7.45 -23.74 -41.59
C MET A 1 -7.04 -25.20 -41.35
N LYS A 2 -7.52 -26.19 -42.13
CA LYS A 2 -7.17 -27.62 -41.91
C LYS A 2 -5.70 -27.97 -42.26
N ASP A 3 -5.08 -27.24 -43.20
CA ASP A 3 -3.69 -27.51 -43.62
C ASP A 3 -2.62 -27.01 -42.63
N LEU A 4 -2.97 -26.09 -41.75
CA LEU A 4 -2.05 -25.53 -40.74
C LEU A 4 -1.85 -26.51 -39.58
N LEU A 5 -2.88 -27.28 -39.24
CA LEU A 5 -2.83 -28.34 -38.22
C LEU A 5 -2.11 -29.59 -38.71
N ARG A 6 -2.15 -29.88 -40.02
CA ARG A 6 -1.54 -31.09 -40.60
C ARG A 6 -0.01 -31.00 -40.76
N LYS A 7 0.55 -29.77 -40.80
CA LYS A 7 2.00 -29.50 -40.82
C LYS A 7 2.56 -29.13 -39.45
N LEU A 8 1.74 -29.17 -38.40
CA LEU A 8 2.13 -28.78 -37.06
C LEU A 8 2.94 -29.89 -36.42
N ASN A 9 4.26 -29.70 -36.38
CA ASN A 9 5.18 -30.68 -35.82
C ASN A 9 5.03 -30.70 -34.30
N VAL A 10 5.06 -31.87 -33.66
CA VAL A 10 4.90 -31.99 -32.19
C VAL A 10 5.87 -31.07 -31.44
N PHE A 11 7.06 -30.85 -32.02
CA PHE A 11 8.08 -29.96 -31.51
C PHE A 11 7.64 -28.49 -31.43
N THR A 12 6.87 -27.97 -32.40
CA THR A 12 6.41 -26.58 -32.37
C THR A 12 5.31 -26.37 -31.33
N VAL A 13 4.47 -27.37 -31.10
CA VAL A 13 3.46 -27.36 -30.03
C VAL A 13 4.13 -27.37 -28.66
N LEU A 14 5.17 -28.19 -28.48
CA LEU A 14 5.95 -28.22 -27.24
C LEU A 14 6.62 -26.88 -26.93
N ILE A 15 7.21 -26.21 -27.93
CA ILE A 15 7.81 -24.88 -27.76
C ILE A 15 6.74 -23.85 -27.37
N ALA A 16 5.57 -23.86 -28.01
CA ALA A 16 4.49 -22.93 -27.69
C ALA A 16 3.95 -23.11 -26.27
N ILE A 17 3.84 -24.36 -25.79
CA ILE A 17 3.45 -24.66 -24.41
C ILE A 17 4.55 -24.21 -23.43
N LEU A 18 5.81 -24.45 -23.78
CA LEU A 18 6.95 -24.05 -22.95
C LEU A 18 7.03 -22.53 -22.79
N THR A 19 6.89 -21.78 -23.88
CA THR A 19 6.93 -20.31 -23.83
C THR A 19 5.72 -19.73 -23.12
N PHE A 20 4.53 -20.32 -23.28
CA PHE A 20 3.33 -19.91 -22.57
C PHE A 20 3.45 -20.17 -21.05
N THR A 21 3.94 -21.35 -20.65
CA THR A 21 4.11 -21.70 -19.23
C THR A 21 5.22 -20.90 -18.56
N LEU A 22 6.36 -20.71 -19.23
CA LEU A 22 7.45 -19.86 -18.76
C LEU A 22 7.01 -18.40 -18.64
N GLY A 23 6.32 -17.86 -19.66
CA GLY A 23 5.79 -16.50 -19.63
C GLY A 23 4.78 -16.28 -18.51
N TRP A 24 3.86 -17.23 -18.32
CA TRP A 24 2.88 -17.20 -17.23
C TRP A 24 3.54 -17.30 -15.84
N GLN A 25 4.59 -18.13 -15.70
CA GLN A 25 5.30 -18.33 -14.44
C GLN A 25 6.17 -17.11 -14.06
N LEU A 26 6.83 -16.49 -15.04
CA LEU A 26 7.61 -15.27 -14.84
C LEU A 26 6.69 -14.06 -14.58
N GLY A 27 5.61 -13.91 -15.34
CA GLY A 27 4.65 -12.80 -15.19
C GLY A 27 3.94 -12.79 -13.83
N ARG A 28 3.60 -13.96 -13.26
CA ARG A 28 3.04 -14.02 -11.89
C ARG A 28 4.03 -13.56 -10.82
N ARG A 29 5.34 -13.77 -11.01
CA ARG A 29 6.34 -13.42 -10.00
C ARG A 29 6.57 -11.92 -9.93
N ASP A 30 6.70 -11.24 -11.07
CA ASP A 30 6.98 -9.81 -11.08
C ASP A 30 5.79 -8.96 -10.58
N ILE A 31 4.56 -9.35 -10.91
CA ILE A 31 3.34 -8.64 -10.42
C ILE A 31 3.19 -8.78 -8.89
N VAL A 32 3.52 -9.95 -8.33
CA VAL A 32 3.43 -10.18 -6.87
C VAL A 32 4.59 -9.49 -6.13
N LEU A 33 5.79 -9.42 -6.72
CA LEU A 33 6.96 -8.76 -6.11
C LEU A 33 6.82 -7.24 -6.04
N GLN A 34 6.26 -6.60 -7.08
CA GLN A 34 6.05 -5.14 -7.07
C GLN A 34 4.99 -4.68 -6.05
N TRP A 35 4.01 -5.54 -5.73
CA TRP A 35 3.00 -5.26 -4.70
C TRP A 35 3.46 -5.63 -3.29
N ALA A 36 4.31 -6.65 -3.14
CA ALA A 36 4.91 -7.02 -1.87
C ALA A 36 6.02 -6.07 -1.43
N SER A 37 6.65 -5.32 -2.34
CA SER A 37 7.75 -4.40 -2.04
C SER A 37 7.32 -2.95 -1.80
N TYR A 38 6.02 -2.66 -1.72
CA TYR A 38 5.52 -1.37 -1.23
C TYR A 38 5.47 -1.40 0.31
N HIS A 39 6.64 -1.39 0.91
CA HIS A 39 6.80 -1.04 2.31
C HIS A 39 7.19 0.44 2.33
N PRO A 40 6.26 1.40 2.49
CA PRO A 40 6.67 2.76 2.82
C PRO A 40 7.44 2.65 4.13
N THR A 41 8.76 2.76 4.06
CA THR A 41 9.65 2.71 5.21
C THR A 41 9.47 4.01 5.97
N VAL A 42 8.43 4.04 6.81
CA VAL A 42 8.25 5.10 7.79
C VAL A 42 9.41 4.94 8.78
N ASN A 43 10.43 5.78 8.64
CA ASN A 43 11.49 5.91 9.63
C ASN A 43 10.87 6.50 10.90
N ILE A 44 10.42 5.64 11.81
CA ILE A 44 9.89 6.05 13.12
C ILE A 44 11.07 6.52 13.98
N LYS A 45 11.44 7.79 13.83
CA LYS A 45 12.31 8.48 14.80
C LYS A 45 11.44 8.99 15.94
N ASN A 46 11.07 8.14 16.91
CA ASN A 46 10.25 8.60 18.04
C ASN A 46 10.73 8.10 19.41
N LYS A 47 10.44 8.92 20.43
CA LYS A 47 10.61 8.63 21.85
C LYS A 47 9.71 7.46 22.26
N GLN A 48 10.12 6.71 23.29
CA GLN A 48 9.30 5.67 23.89
C GLN A 48 7.96 6.26 24.40
N PRO A 49 6.84 5.53 24.28
CA PRO A 49 5.56 5.98 24.80
C PRO A 49 5.65 6.23 26.33
N PRO A 50 4.87 7.17 26.88
CA PRO A 50 4.76 7.34 28.32
C PRO A 50 4.41 6.02 29.01
N LYS A 51 5.03 5.74 30.16
CA LYS A 51 4.89 4.46 30.88
C LYS A 51 3.45 4.13 31.30
N GLU A 52 2.57 5.13 31.34
CA GLU A 52 1.19 5.01 31.79
C GLU A 52 0.21 4.68 30.65
N ILE A 53 0.66 4.64 29.39
CA ILE A 53 -0.21 4.37 28.24
C ILE A 53 -0.01 2.92 27.78
N GLU A 54 -0.99 2.07 28.08
CA GLU A 54 -1.06 0.69 27.59
C GLU A 54 -2.10 0.61 26.47
N VAL A 55 -1.65 0.84 25.22
CA VAL A 55 -2.49 0.75 24.02
C VAL A 55 -1.81 -0.18 23.01
N ASP A 56 -2.54 -1.19 22.55
CA ASP A 56 -2.07 -2.07 21.49
C ASP A 56 -2.20 -1.39 20.12
N PHE A 57 -1.07 -0.98 19.54
CA PHE A 57 -0.99 -0.37 18.22
C PHE A 57 -1.10 -1.38 17.06
N LYS A 58 -1.25 -2.68 17.33
CA LYS A 58 -1.40 -3.70 16.28
C LYS A 58 -2.56 -3.37 15.34
N LEU A 59 -3.74 -3.05 15.88
CA LEU A 59 -4.93 -2.76 15.08
C LEU A 59 -4.74 -1.53 14.18
N PHE A 60 -4.01 -0.52 14.68
CA PHE A 60 -3.67 0.67 13.92
C PHE A 60 -2.86 0.30 12.66
N TRP A 61 -1.81 -0.52 12.83
CA TRP A 61 -0.96 -0.93 11.72
C TRP A 61 -1.64 -1.90 10.76
N ASP A 62 -2.44 -2.83 11.27
CA ASP A 62 -3.22 -3.76 10.43
C ASP A 62 -4.21 -2.98 9.56
N THR A 63 -4.83 -1.92 10.09
CA THR A 63 -5.73 -1.04 9.34
C THR A 63 -4.97 -0.21 8.31
N TRP A 64 -3.83 0.38 8.68
CA TRP A 64 -2.98 1.14 7.75
C TRP A 64 -2.56 0.29 6.55
N ASP A 65 -2.11 -0.94 6.80
CA ASP A 65 -1.69 -1.91 5.79
C ASP A 65 -2.89 -2.36 4.94
N LEU A 66 -4.05 -2.59 5.55
CA LEU A 66 -5.28 -2.93 4.82
C LEU A 66 -5.69 -1.83 3.85
N VAL A 67 -5.73 -0.56 4.29
CA VAL A 67 -6.05 0.59 3.43
C VAL A 67 -5.02 0.70 2.30
N SER A 68 -3.73 0.63 2.65
CA SER A 68 -2.65 0.72 1.66
C SER A 68 -2.76 -0.36 0.58
N ARG A 69 -3.12 -1.60 0.94
CA ARG A 69 -3.23 -2.72 -0.01
C ARG A 69 -4.57 -2.80 -0.74
N LYS A 70 -5.68 -2.41 -0.12
CA LYS A 70 -7.03 -2.63 -0.68
C LYS A 70 -7.66 -1.40 -1.30
N TYR A 71 -7.19 -0.20 -1.01
CA TYR A 71 -7.76 1.01 -1.60
C TYR A 71 -7.55 1.03 -3.12
N LEU A 72 -8.60 1.42 -3.87
CA LEU A 72 -8.67 1.31 -5.33
C LEU A 72 -7.68 2.24 -6.02
N ASP A 73 -7.58 3.50 -5.55
CA ASP A 73 -6.68 4.49 -6.13
C ASP A 73 -5.40 4.63 -5.29
N LYS A 74 -4.37 3.89 -5.69
CA LYS A 74 -3.07 3.91 -5.01
C LYS A 74 -2.39 5.27 -5.01
N ALA A 75 -2.67 6.14 -5.99
CA ALA A 75 -2.05 7.46 -6.07
C ALA A 75 -2.53 8.39 -4.95
N GLN A 76 -3.68 8.11 -4.36
CA GLN A 76 -4.21 8.88 -3.23
C GLN A 76 -3.73 8.38 -1.86
N VAL A 77 -3.12 7.19 -1.79
CA VAL A 77 -2.56 6.64 -0.55
C VAL A 77 -1.21 7.31 -0.28
N ASP A 78 -1.28 8.53 0.25
CA ASP A 78 -0.12 9.29 0.69
C ASP A 78 0.16 9.02 2.17
N PRO A 79 1.34 8.44 2.52
CA PRO A 79 1.70 8.16 3.90
C PRO A 79 1.69 9.39 4.82
N GLN A 80 2.05 10.57 4.30
CA GLN A 80 2.06 11.81 5.08
C GLN A 80 0.64 12.27 5.41
N LYS A 81 -0.29 12.15 4.45
CA LYS A 81 -1.71 12.45 4.68
C LYS A 81 -2.36 11.47 5.66
N LEU A 82 -2.07 10.18 5.54
CA LEU A 82 -2.57 9.18 6.50
C LEU A 82 -2.04 9.43 7.91
N PHE A 83 -0.77 9.82 8.04
CA PHE A 83 -0.15 10.15 9.33
C PHE A 83 -0.77 11.39 9.98
N PHE A 84 -0.91 12.49 9.24
CA PHE A 84 -1.53 13.70 9.80
C PHE A 84 -3.03 13.52 10.03
N GLY A 85 -3.71 12.75 9.18
CA GLY A 85 -5.13 12.41 9.35
C GLY A 85 -5.39 11.57 10.61
N SER A 86 -4.50 10.64 10.95
CA SER A 86 -4.65 9.86 12.18
C SER A 86 -4.44 10.71 13.44
N ILE A 87 -3.50 11.66 13.42
CA ILE A 87 -3.32 12.64 14.50
C ILE A 87 -4.54 13.55 14.62
N GLN A 88 -5.07 14.04 13.48
CA GLN A 88 -6.27 14.88 13.47
C GLN A 88 -7.48 14.13 14.04
N GLY A 89 -7.68 12.87 13.65
CA GLY A 89 -8.74 12.02 14.21
C GLY A 89 -8.59 11.79 15.71
N MET A 90 -7.37 11.58 16.19
CA MET A 90 -7.06 11.45 17.62
C MET A 90 -7.42 12.73 18.39
N VAL A 91 -7.10 13.91 17.86
CA VAL A 91 -7.46 15.19 18.47
C VAL A 91 -8.98 15.43 18.41
N ALA A 92 -9.62 15.13 17.28
CA ALA A 92 -11.06 15.27 17.12
C ALA A 92 -11.87 14.37 18.06
N ALA A 93 -11.32 13.20 18.45
CA ALA A 93 -11.95 12.30 19.40
C ALA A 93 -12.13 12.92 20.81
N LEU A 94 -11.47 14.04 21.12
CA LEU A 94 -11.70 14.80 22.35
C LEU A 94 -13.06 15.48 22.39
N GLY A 95 -13.72 15.68 21.24
CA GLY A 95 -15.03 16.32 21.14
C GLY A 95 -15.06 17.81 21.47
N ASP A 96 -13.89 18.41 21.73
CA ASP A 96 -13.74 19.85 21.98
C ASP A 96 -13.56 20.62 20.67
N PRO A 97 -14.50 21.50 20.28
CA PRO A 97 -14.43 22.26 19.03
C PRO A 97 -13.25 23.24 18.99
N TYR A 98 -12.65 23.58 20.12
CA TYR A 98 -11.50 24.49 20.19
C TYR A 98 -10.14 23.77 20.10
N THR A 99 -10.13 22.45 20.22
CA THR A 99 -8.90 21.67 20.11
C THR A 99 -8.79 21.10 18.70
N VAL A 100 -7.91 21.67 17.88
CA VAL A 100 -7.66 21.25 16.51
C VAL A 100 -6.18 20.98 16.25
N PHE A 101 -5.89 19.93 15.49
CA PHE A 101 -4.56 19.69 14.96
C PHE A 101 -4.37 20.42 13.63
N LEU A 102 -3.34 21.26 13.54
CA LEU A 102 -3.00 22.00 12.32
C LEU A 102 -1.77 21.35 11.67
N PRO A 103 -1.93 20.62 10.54
CA PRO A 103 -0.78 20.09 9.82
C PRO A 103 0.07 21.24 9.23
N PRO A 104 1.37 21.01 8.97
CA PRO A 104 2.31 22.04 8.53
C PRO A 104 1.87 22.84 7.30
N ASP A 105 1.13 22.21 6.40
CA ASP A 105 0.61 22.83 5.18
C ASP A 105 -0.45 23.90 5.47
N GLN A 106 -1.22 23.73 6.55
CA GLN A 106 -2.24 24.70 7.00
C GLN A 106 -1.68 25.78 7.92
N GLN A 107 -0.55 25.52 8.58
CA GLN A 107 0.06 26.48 9.52
C GLN A 107 0.58 27.76 8.85
N LYS A 108 0.80 27.75 7.53
CA LYS A 108 1.21 28.96 6.79
C LYS A 108 0.13 30.05 6.79
N SER A 109 -1.15 29.68 6.86
CA SER A 109 -2.27 30.63 6.81
C SER A 109 -2.63 31.22 8.19
N SER A 110 -2.18 30.64 9.29
CA SER A 110 -2.45 31.17 10.65
C SER A 110 -1.40 32.15 11.16
N LYS A 111 -0.36 32.46 10.38
CA LYS A 111 0.69 33.43 10.74
C LYS A 111 0.48 34.83 10.13
N GLU A 112 -0.67 35.07 9.50
CA GLU A 112 -1.16 36.41 9.15
C GLU A 112 -1.96 37.00 10.32
#